data_AF-A0A919H4Q5-F1
#
_entry.id   AF-A0A919H4Q5-F1
#
_cell.length_a   1.000
_cell.length_b   1.000
_cell.length_c   1.000
_cell.angle_alpha   90.00
_cell.angle_beta   90.00
_cell.angle_gamma   90.00
#
_symmetry.space_group_name_H-M   'P 1'
#
loop_
_entity.id
_entity.type
_entity.pdbx_description
1 polymer ?
#
loop_
_entity_poly.entity_id
_entity_poly.type
_entity_poly.pdbx_seq_one_letter_code
_entity_poly.pdbx_strand_id
1 'polypeptide(L)'
;MTTAALWELDAQLDSEDTLTILSAVWDVFTVAAKVADAITFEEGSEELQAMSAARQCMAGRDLLPLPQSGSPAEVPELAPGSAGLDPFVRLLEHAQQSLIRLAATADQLGGGAERSLREAIQLASRAAVALAAVRGQ
;
A
#
# COMPACT_ATOMS: atom_id res chain seq x y z
N MET A 1 -14.84 4.62 -2.78
CA MET A 1 -13.90 5.35 -1.90
C MET A 1 -13.76 6.79 -2.40
N THR A 2 -13.66 7.76 -1.48
CA THR A 2 -13.59 9.18 -1.82
C THR A 2 -12.16 9.70 -1.71
N THR A 3 -11.86 10.84 -2.34
CA THR A 3 -10.59 11.56 -2.15
C THR A 3 -10.32 11.84 -0.66
N ALA A 4 -11.37 12.11 0.12
CA ALA A 4 -11.25 12.33 1.57
C ALA A 4 -10.74 11.09 2.31
N ALA A 5 -11.18 9.89 1.94
CA ALA A 5 -10.71 8.65 2.55
C ALA A 5 -9.24 8.34 2.23
N LEU A 6 -8.77 8.68 1.02
CA LEU A 6 -7.34 8.58 0.68
C LEU A 6 -6.49 9.54 1.51
N TRP A 7 -6.96 10.77 1.77
CA TRP A 7 -6.26 11.72 2.63
C TRP A 7 -6.28 11.32 4.10
N GLU A 8 -7.37 10.75 4.59
CA GLU A 8 -7.45 10.22 5.95
C GLU A 8 -6.45 9.08 6.15
N LEU A 9 -6.37 8.17 5.17
CA LEU A 9 -5.41 7.08 5.17
C LEU A 9 -3.95 7.60 5.15
N ASP A 10 -3.67 8.59 4.31
CA ASP A 10 -2.37 9.25 4.24
C ASP A 10 -1.99 9.91 5.57
N ALA A 11 -2.94 10.59 6.23
CA ALA A 11 -2.73 11.20 7.53
C ALA A 11 -2.46 10.18 8.65
N GLN A 12 -3.11 9.01 8.61
CA GLN A 12 -2.88 7.95 9.59
C GLN A 12 -1.47 7.34 9.48
N LEU A 13 -0.85 7.38 8.29
CA LEU A 13 0.54 6.94 8.10
C LEU A 13 1.56 7.83 8.84
N ASP A 14 1.19 9.07 9.16
CA ASP A 14 2.00 10.01 9.94
C ASP A 14 1.70 9.99 11.45
N SER A 15 0.81 9.09 11.91
CA SER A 15 0.51 8.93 13.33
C SER A 15 1.75 8.55 14.14
N GLU A 16 1.82 8.96 15.40
CA GLU A 16 2.85 8.47 16.34
C GLU A 16 2.47 7.10 16.95
N ASP A 17 1.21 6.68 16.80
CA ASP A 17 0.74 5.38 17.30
C ASP A 17 1.05 4.25 16.31
N THR A 18 1.88 3.31 16.75
CA THR A 18 2.28 2.12 15.97
C THR A 18 1.07 1.32 15.46
N LEU A 19 0.02 1.14 16.26
CA LEU A 19 -1.14 0.35 15.83
C LEU A 19 -1.93 1.06 14.73
N THR A 20 -2.05 2.39 14.83
CA THR A 20 -2.64 3.23 13.79
C THR A 20 -1.84 3.13 12.49
N ILE A 21 -0.51 3.27 12.54
CA ILE A 21 0.33 3.15 11.34
C ILE A 21 0.19 1.76 10.71
N LEU A 22 0.29 0.68 11.50
CA LEU A 22 0.20 -0.68 10.96
C LEU A 22 -1.17 -0.97 10.33
N SER A 23 -2.24 -0.44 10.92
CA SER A 23 -3.59 -0.54 10.35
C SER A 23 -3.70 0.24 9.03
N ALA A 24 -3.18 1.47 8.99
CA ALA A 24 -3.17 2.29 7.78
C ALA A 24 -2.35 1.64 6.65
N VAL A 25 -1.17 1.09 6.96
CA VAL A 25 -0.36 0.36 5.95
C VAL A 25 -1.12 -0.87 5.43
N TRP A 26 -1.81 -1.60 6.30
CA TRP A 26 -2.64 -2.74 5.90
C TRP A 26 -3.76 -2.31 4.93
N ASP A 27 -4.41 -1.19 5.20
CA ASP A 27 -5.44 -0.61 4.34
C ASP A 27 -4.87 -0.09 3.01
N VAL A 28 -3.70 0.54 3.01
CA VAL A 28 -2.98 0.95 1.79
C VAL A 28 -2.71 -0.25 0.90
N PHE A 29 -2.16 -1.33 1.45
CA PHE A 29 -1.94 -2.56 0.68
C PHE A 29 -3.25 -3.13 0.13
N THR A 30 -4.32 -3.12 0.93
CA THR A 30 -5.63 -3.62 0.48
C THR A 30 -6.20 -2.78 -0.67
N VAL A 31 -6.17 -1.46 -0.56
CA VAL A 31 -6.63 -0.55 -1.62
C VAL A 31 -5.80 -0.73 -2.88
N ALA A 32 -4.46 -0.69 -2.76
CA ALA A 32 -3.57 -0.76 -3.90
C ALA A 32 -3.69 -2.11 -4.63
N ALA A 33 -3.87 -3.22 -3.90
CA ALA A 33 -4.15 -4.52 -4.49
C ALA A 33 -5.44 -4.49 -5.32
N LYS A 34 -6.53 -3.94 -4.76
CA LYS A 34 -7.81 -3.86 -5.48
C LYS A 34 -7.76 -2.94 -6.69
N VAL A 35 -7.01 -1.84 -6.61
CA VAL A 35 -6.76 -0.95 -7.76
C VAL A 35 -5.99 -1.70 -8.85
N ALA A 36 -4.91 -2.38 -8.48
CA ALA A 36 -4.11 -3.16 -9.41
C ALA A 36 -4.94 -4.27 -10.08
N ASP A 37 -5.75 -5.00 -9.31
CA ASP A 37 -6.66 -6.02 -9.84
C ASP A 37 -7.71 -5.43 -10.80
N ALA A 38 -8.29 -4.27 -10.45
CA ALA A 38 -9.29 -3.61 -11.28
C ALA A 38 -8.73 -3.18 -12.65
N ILE A 39 -7.48 -2.72 -12.69
CA ILE A 39 -6.84 -2.23 -13.92
C ILE A 39 -6.07 -3.31 -14.69
N THR A 40 -5.96 -4.53 -14.16
CA THR A 40 -5.11 -5.59 -14.74
C THR A 40 -5.49 -5.93 -16.18
N PHE A 41 -6.78 -5.91 -16.51
CA PHE A 41 -7.29 -6.23 -17.84
C PHE A 41 -7.79 -5.01 -18.62
N GLU A 42 -7.48 -3.80 -18.15
CA GLU A 42 -7.84 -2.57 -18.86
C GLU A 42 -6.95 -2.36 -20.09
N GLU A 43 -7.55 -1.87 -21.17
CA GLU A 43 -6.81 -1.52 -22.38
C GLU A 43 -5.81 -0.38 -22.08
N GLY A 44 -4.54 -0.58 -22.46
CA GLY A 44 -3.45 0.35 -22.15
C GLY A 44 -2.76 0.13 -20.81
N SER A 45 -3.18 -0.87 -20.02
CA SER A 45 -2.46 -1.32 -18.83
C SER A 45 -1.42 -2.40 -19.17
N GLU A 46 -0.26 -2.31 -18.52
CA GLU A 46 0.74 -3.38 -18.49
C GLU A 46 0.31 -4.46 -17.49
N GLU A 47 -0.32 -5.53 -17.99
CA GLU A 47 -0.94 -6.60 -17.19
C GLU A 47 0.04 -7.21 -16.17
N LEU A 48 1.28 -7.50 -16.58
CA LEU A 48 2.27 -8.12 -15.70
C LEU A 48 2.66 -7.20 -14.53
N GLN A 49 2.73 -5.89 -14.78
CA GLN A 49 2.99 -4.92 -13.71
C GLN A 49 1.81 -4.80 -12.75
N ALA A 50 0.58 -4.80 -13.26
CA ALA A 50 -0.62 -4.76 -12.44
C ALA A 50 -0.71 -6.00 -11.53
N MET A 51 -0.55 -7.19 -12.08
CA MET A 51 -0.51 -8.44 -11.31
C MET A 51 0.64 -8.45 -10.28
N SER A 52 1.81 -7.93 -10.64
CA SER A 52 2.96 -7.83 -9.74
C SER A 52 2.65 -6.91 -8.55
N ALA A 53 2.08 -5.73 -8.81
CA ALA A 53 1.67 -4.79 -7.78
C ALA A 53 0.63 -5.41 -6.83
N ALA A 54 -0.40 -6.06 -7.38
CA ALA A 54 -1.43 -6.74 -6.59
C ALA A 54 -0.83 -7.82 -5.67
N ARG A 55 0.04 -8.68 -6.23
CA ARG A 55 0.69 -9.75 -5.47
C ARG A 55 1.56 -9.23 -4.33
N GLN A 56 2.32 -8.18 -4.58
CA GLN A 56 3.19 -7.59 -3.56
C GLN A 56 2.38 -6.94 -2.45
N CYS A 57 1.29 -6.26 -2.80
CA CYS A 57 0.36 -5.71 -1.82
C CYS A 57 -0.29 -6.80 -0.96
N MET A 58 -0.78 -7.89 -1.56
CA MET A 58 -1.34 -9.02 -0.81
C MET A 58 -0.32 -9.64 0.14
N ALA A 59 0.90 -9.89 -0.34
CA ALA A 59 1.98 -10.42 0.50
C ALA A 59 2.34 -9.46 1.64
N GLY A 60 2.39 -8.15 1.37
CA GLY A 60 2.69 -7.13 2.37
C GLY A 60 1.64 -7.08 3.47
N ARG A 61 0.37 -7.16 3.08
CA ARG A 61 -0.78 -7.22 3.99
C ARG A 61 -0.73 -8.42 4.92
N ASP A 62 -0.36 -9.60 4.40
CA ASP A 62 -0.33 -10.85 5.16
C ASP A 62 0.80 -10.89 6.22
N LEU A 63 1.77 -9.98 6.15
CA LEU A 63 2.83 -9.82 7.14
C LEU A 63 2.46 -8.92 8.33
N LEU A 64 1.36 -8.17 8.22
CA LEU A 64 0.94 -7.18 9.19
C LEU A 64 -0.18 -7.72 10.10
N PRO A 65 -0.29 -7.24 11.35
CA PRO A 65 -1.43 -7.59 12.19
C PRO A 65 -2.73 -7.15 11.53
N LEU A 66 -3.79 -7.94 11.71
CA LEU A 66 -5.12 -7.57 11.25
C LEU A 66 -5.58 -6.29 11.98
N PRO A 67 -6.12 -5.29 11.25
CA PRO A 67 -6.65 -4.09 11.87
C PRO A 67 -7.84 -4.45 12.77
N GLN A 68 -7.93 -3.83 13.95
CA GLN A 68 -9.00 -4.07 14.92
C GLN A 68 -10.36 -3.51 14.45
N SER A 69 -10.31 -2.55 13.53
CA SER A 69 -11.45 -1.95 12.85
C SER A 69 -11.15 -1.96 11.35
N GLY A 70 -11.76 -2.88 10.62
CA GLY A 70 -11.68 -2.93 9.17
C GLY A 70 -12.93 -2.30 8.56
N SER A 71 -12.76 -1.21 7.81
CA SER A 71 -13.79 -0.77 6.87
C SER A 71 -13.41 -1.32 5.50
N PRO A 72 -14.31 -2.00 4.76
CA PRO A 72 -13.96 -2.50 3.44
C PRO A 72 -13.58 -1.32 2.54
N ALA A 73 -12.29 -1.20 2.25
CA ALA A 73 -11.82 -0.12 1.40
C ALA A 73 -12.38 -0.32 -0.01
N GLU A 74 -13.25 0.58 -0.44
CA GLU A 74 -13.78 0.57 -1.80
C GLU A 74 -12.70 1.03 -2.79
N VAL A 75 -12.78 0.56 -4.04
CA VAL A 75 -11.95 1.12 -5.11
C VAL A 75 -12.62 2.42 -5.58
N PRO A 76 -11.94 3.57 -5.60
CA PRO A 76 -12.48 4.78 -6.20
C PRO A 76 -12.50 4.64 -7.72
N GLU A 77 -13.32 5.45 -8.39
CA GLU A 77 -13.29 5.55 -9.84
C GLU A 77 -11.92 6.14 -10.27
N LEU A 78 -11.19 5.41 -11.12
CA LEU A 78 -9.84 5.77 -11.52
C LEU A 78 -9.89 6.66 -12.76
N ALA A 79 -9.20 7.79 -12.71
CA ALA A 79 -8.95 8.56 -13.92
C ALA A 79 -8.14 7.72 -14.94
N PRO A 80 -8.37 7.90 -16.24
CA PRO A 80 -7.57 7.23 -17.27
C PRO A 80 -6.11 7.71 -17.23
N GLY A 81 -5.20 6.86 -17.72
CA GLY A 81 -3.76 7.17 -17.80
C GLY A 81 -3.04 7.09 -16.45
N SER A 82 -1.74 7.43 -16.45
CA SER A 82 -0.85 7.34 -15.27
C SER A 82 -1.29 8.21 -14.11
N ALA A 83 -1.82 9.41 -14.37
CA ALA A 83 -2.27 10.35 -13.34
C ALA A 83 -3.37 9.78 -12.42
N GLY A 84 -4.14 8.80 -12.88
CA GLY A 84 -5.13 8.10 -12.04
C GLY A 84 -4.52 7.15 -11.01
N LEU A 85 -3.27 6.72 -11.22
CA LEU A 85 -2.55 5.79 -10.34
C LEU A 85 -1.63 6.51 -9.35
N ASP A 86 -1.20 7.73 -9.66
CA ASP A 86 -0.29 8.55 -8.83
C ASP A 86 -0.67 8.59 -7.34
N PRO A 87 -1.95 8.78 -6.94
CA PRO A 87 -2.30 8.81 -5.52
C PRO A 87 -1.98 7.51 -4.78
N PHE A 88 -2.15 6.36 -5.44
CA PHE A 88 -1.90 5.05 -4.86
C PHE A 88 -0.41 4.72 -4.81
N VAL A 89 0.34 5.14 -5.83
CA VAL A 89 1.80 5.06 -5.83
C VAL A 89 2.36 5.85 -4.64
N ARG A 90 1.91 7.09 -4.44
CA ARG A 90 2.34 7.93 -3.31
C ARG A 90 1.96 7.33 -1.95
N LEU A 91 0.77 6.73 -1.83
CA LEU A 91 0.39 6.05 -0.60
C LEU A 91 1.29 4.85 -0.29
N LEU A 92 1.67 4.05 -1.30
CA LEU A 92 2.61 2.95 -1.11
C LEU A 92 4.02 3.43 -0.72
N GLU A 93 4.47 4.53 -1.31
CA GLU A 93 5.74 5.18 -0.93
C GLU A 93 5.69 5.72 0.50
N HIS A 94 4.59 6.37 0.89
CA HIS A 94 4.43 6.85 2.26
C HIS A 94 4.34 5.69 3.25
N ALA A 95 3.59 4.63 2.93
CA ALA A 95 3.54 3.41 3.73
C ALA A 95 4.92 2.79 3.93
N GLN A 96 5.74 2.74 2.87
CA GLN A 96 7.14 2.33 2.97
C GLN A 96 7.92 3.21 3.97
N GLN A 97 7.81 4.54 3.87
CA GLN A 97 8.52 5.46 4.77
C GLN A 97 8.05 5.32 6.23
N SER A 98 6.75 5.16 6.46
CA SER A 98 6.20 4.95 7.80
C SER A 98 6.67 3.63 8.41
N LEU A 99 6.74 2.55 7.62
CA LEU A 99 7.32 1.29 8.08
C LEU A 99 8.83 1.42 8.36
N ILE A 100 9.59 2.19 7.58
CA ILE A 100 11.01 2.50 7.86
C ILE A 100 11.14 3.24 9.19
N ARG A 101 10.29 4.26 9.43
CA ARG A 101 10.25 5.01 10.70
C ARG A 101 9.97 4.07 11.88
N LEU A 102 8.96 3.19 11.75
CA LEU A 102 8.65 2.19 12.77
C LEU A 102 9.79 1.21 13.00
N ALA A 103 10.44 0.71 11.95
CA ALA A 103 11.56 -0.22 12.07
C ALA A 103 12.79 0.43 12.75
N ALA A 104 12.98 1.75 12.60
CA ALA A 104 14.05 2.49 13.26
C ALA A 104 13.80 2.71 14.75
N THR A 105 12.54 2.72 15.20
CA THR A 105 12.16 2.84 16.62
C THR A 105 11.90 1.48 17.28
N ALA A 106 12.03 0.39 16.51
CA ALA A 106 11.70 -0.98 16.87
C ALA A 106 12.72 -1.69 17.79
N ASP A 107 13.60 -0.97 18.50
CA ASP A 107 14.63 -1.54 19.40
C ASP A 107 14.06 -2.49 20.49
N GLN A 108 12.73 -2.59 20.63
CA GLN A 108 12.01 -3.46 21.56
C GLN A 108 11.11 -4.51 20.90
N LEU A 109 10.99 -4.54 19.58
CA LEU A 109 10.18 -5.53 18.86
C LEU A 109 11.01 -6.81 18.66
N GLY A 110 10.57 -7.93 19.24
CA GLY A 110 11.28 -9.21 19.14
C GLY A 110 11.59 -9.58 17.68
N GLY A 111 12.70 -10.31 17.45
CA GLY A 111 13.31 -10.47 16.11
C GLY A 111 12.44 -11.06 14.98
N GLY A 112 11.25 -11.61 15.29
CA GLY A 112 10.25 -11.95 14.28
C GLY A 112 9.55 -10.73 13.67
N ALA A 113 9.19 -9.75 14.50
CA ALA A 113 8.49 -8.53 14.06
C ALA A 113 9.40 -7.63 13.21
N GLU A 114 10.68 -7.53 13.55
CA GLU A 114 11.66 -6.79 12.77
C GLU A 114 11.81 -7.34 11.34
N ARG A 115 11.83 -8.67 11.19
CA ARG A 115 11.90 -9.31 9.86
C ARG A 115 10.63 -9.01 9.05
N SER A 116 9.45 -9.17 9.65
CA SER A 116 8.18 -8.87 8.98
C SER A 116 8.09 -7.41 8.54
N LEU A 117 8.55 -6.46 9.37
CA LEU A 117 8.60 -5.04 9.02
C LEU A 117 9.55 -4.77 7.85
N ARG A 118 10.77 -5.34 7.88
CA ARG A 118 11.72 -5.20 6.77
C ARG A 118 11.18 -5.76 5.46
N GLU A 119 10.48 -6.88 5.51
CA GLU A 119 9.87 -7.48 4.33
C GLU A 119 8.68 -6.65 3.82
N ALA A 120 7.82 -6.16 4.70
CA ALA A 120 6.73 -5.24 4.36
C ALA A 120 7.23 -3.95 3.69
N ILE A 121 8.35 -3.37 4.16
CA ILE A 121 9.01 -2.21 3.53
C ILE A 121 9.38 -2.51 2.07
N GLN A 122 9.98 -3.67 1.82
CA GLN A 122 10.38 -4.07 0.46
C GLN A 122 9.17 -4.29 -0.44
N LEU A 123 8.10 -4.87 0.09
CA LEU A 123 6.86 -5.12 -0.64
C LEU A 123 6.14 -3.82 -1.00
N ALA A 124 6.07 -2.85 -0.08
CA ALA A 124 5.52 -1.52 -0.36
C ALA A 124 6.29 -0.80 -1.49
N SER A 125 7.62 -0.81 -1.41
CA SER A 125 8.48 -0.20 -2.43
C SER A 125 8.30 -0.83 -3.81
N ARG A 126 8.34 -2.17 -3.89
CA ARG A 126 8.16 -2.88 -5.15
C ARG A 126 6.76 -2.66 -5.72
N ALA A 127 5.74 -2.62 -4.87
CA ALA A 127 4.37 -2.41 -5.29
C ALA A 127 4.20 -1.01 -5.89
N ALA A 128 4.80 0.01 -5.28
CA ALA A 128 4.80 1.38 -5.81
C ALA A 128 5.44 1.44 -7.21
N VAL A 129 6.63 0.82 -7.37
CA VAL A 129 7.35 0.76 -8.65
C VAL A 129 6.54 0.03 -9.72
N ALA A 130 5.97 -1.14 -9.38
CA ALA A 130 5.16 -1.91 -10.30
C ALA A 130 3.89 -1.14 -10.71
N LEU A 131 3.19 -0.54 -9.74
CA LEU A 131 1.96 0.21 -10.01
C LEU A 131 2.21 1.44 -10.89
N ALA A 132 3.30 2.17 -10.64
CA ALA A 132 3.70 3.31 -11.47
C ALA A 132 4.01 2.90 -12.93
N ALA A 133 4.48 1.68 -13.15
CA ALA A 133 4.80 1.16 -14.47
C ALA A 133 3.57 0.67 -15.26
N VAL A 134 2.40 0.50 -14.64
CA VAL A 134 1.20 -0.06 -15.30
C VAL A 134 0.73 0.79 -16.48
N ARG A 135 0.81 2.12 -16.37
CA ARG A 135 0.34 3.06 -17.42
C ARG A 135 1.42 4.04 -17.85
N GLY A 136 2.69 3.60 -17.78
CA GLY A 136 3.88 4.44 -18.02
C GLY A 136 4.29 4.62 -19.48
N GLN A 137 3.39 4.38 -20.45
CA GLN A 137 3.64 4.55 -21.89
C GLN A 137 2.75 5.62 -22.52
#